data_AF-A0A2E8BFX3-F1
#
_entry.id   AF-A0A2E8BFX3-F1
#
_cell.length_a   1.000
_cell.length_b   1.000
_cell.length_c   1.000
_cell.angle_alpha   90.00
_cell.angle_beta   90.00
_cell.angle_gamma   90.00
#
_symmetry.space_group_name_H-M   'P 1'
#
loop_
_entity.id
_entity.type
_entity.pdbx_description
1 polymer ?
#
loop_
_entity_poly.entity_id
_entity_poly.type
_entity_poly.pdbx_seq_one_letter_code
_entity_poly.pdbx_strand_id
1 'polypeptide(L)'
;MEPRRWLNRYQPQTLVTGTMLLYIEGLFNLVRGTELMFIGLAMFPAAYAIANDKKWGWRLGVATAAIAVLLRLAFIASYGLTPTVLLILVFPVALFALLVHPSSREHQRLWFS
;
A
#
# COMPACT_ATOMS: atom_id res chain seq x y z
N MET A 1 -8.93 24.37 -10.48
CA MET A 1 -8.63 23.29 -9.53
C MET A 1 -8.66 21.99 -10.31
N GLU A 2 -7.60 21.18 -10.28
CA GLU A 2 -7.69 19.85 -10.91
C GLU A 2 -8.77 19.02 -10.17
N PRO A 3 -9.57 18.21 -10.90
CA PRO A 3 -10.58 17.36 -10.28
C PRO A 3 -9.89 16.31 -9.40
N ARG A 4 -10.45 16.05 -8.22
CA ARG A 4 -9.91 15.04 -7.31
C ARG A 4 -9.99 13.66 -7.95
N ARG A 5 -8.91 12.90 -7.88
CA ARG A 5 -8.76 11.60 -8.56
C ARG A 5 -8.70 10.46 -7.55
N TRP A 6 -9.32 9.34 -7.89
CA TRP A 6 -9.15 8.08 -7.14
C TRP A 6 -7.91 7.31 -7.58
N LEU A 7 -7.54 7.48 -8.85
CA LEU A 7 -6.35 6.91 -9.48
C LEU A 7 -5.83 7.91 -10.52
N ASN A 8 -4.53 8.16 -10.55
CA ASN A 8 -3.90 9.07 -11.50
C ASN A 8 -3.05 8.30 -12.53
N ARG A 9 -3.58 8.09 -13.74
CA ARG A 9 -2.89 7.34 -14.80
C ARG A 9 -1.71 8.08 -15.43
N TYR A 10 -1.51 9.35 -15.10
CA TYR A 10 -0.35 10.13 -15.55
C TYR A 10 0.89 9.88 -14.69
N GLN A 11 0.73 9.20 -13.54
CA GLN A 11 1.85 8.74 -12.73
C GLN A 11 2.56 7.54 -13.40
N PRO A 12 3.81 7.23 -13.02
CA PRO A 12 4.49 6.03 -13.51
C PRO A 12 3.69 4.77 -13.21
N GLN A 13 3.71 3.81 -14.13
CA GLN A 13 2.96 2.55 -14.01
C GLN A 13 3.18 1.87 -12.65
N THR A 14 4.41 1.89 -12.13
CA THR A 14 4.78 1.37 -10.81
C THR A 14 3.95 1.98 -9.67
N LEU A 15 3.81 3.31 -9.66
CA LEU A 15 3.08 4.04 -8.62
C LEU A 15 1.57 3.88 -8.79
N VAL A 16 1.10 3.83 -10.04
CA VAL A 16 -0.29 3.56 -10.38
C VAL A 16 -0.73 2.18 -9.87
N THR A 17 0.08 1.14 -10.14
CA THR A 17 -0.16 -0.21 -9.62
C THR A 17 -0.04 -0.26 -8.10
N GLY A 18 0.93 0.43 -7.50
CA GLY A 18 1.04 0.55 -6.04
C GLY A 18 -0.20 1.18 -5.40
N THR A 19 -0.76 2.21 -6.02
CA THR A 19 -1.99 2.87 -5.57
C THR A 19 -3.20 1.93 -5.66
N MET A 20 -3.32 1.17 -6.75
CA MET A 20 -4.37 0.15 -6.87
C MET A 20 -4.22 -0.95 -5.81
N LEU A 21 -3.01 -1.44 -5.59
CA LEU A 21 -2.74 -2.46 -4.57
C LEU A 21 -3.00 -1.97 -3.15
N LEU A 22 -2.81 -0.67 -2.85
CA LEU A 22 -3.22 -0.12 -1.55
C LEU A 22 -4.73 -0.27 -1.31
N TYR A 23 -5.56 0.04 -2.30
CA TYR A 23 -7.01 -0.14 -2.15
C TYR A 23 -7.38 -1.62 -2.00
N ILE A 24 -6.78 -2.50 -2.80
CA ILE A 24 -7.06 -3.93 -2.77
C ILE A 24 -6.62 -4.54 -1.43
N GLU A 25 -5.39 -4.28 -1.01
CA GLU A 25 -4.86 -4.81 0.24
C GLU A 25 -5.55 -4.18 1.46
N GLY A 26 -5.95 -2.91 1.34
CA GLY A 26 -6.83 -2.25 2.30
C GLY A 26 -8.12 -3.05 2.51
N LEU A 27 -8.85 -3.32 1.43
CA LEU A 27 -10.06 -4.14 1.46
C LEU A 27 -9.80 -5.54 2.03
N PHE A 28 -8.74 -6.22 1.61
CA PHE A 28 -8.44 -7.55 2.14
C PHE A 28 -8.13 -7.52 3.63
N ASN A 29 -7.44 -6.49 4.13
CA ASN A 29 -7.19 -6.31 5.55
C ASN A 29 -8.47 -6.07 6.37
N LEU A 30 -9.49 -5.43 5.78
CA LEU A 30 -10.81 -5.31 6.41
C LEU A 30 -11.52 -6.66 6.52
N VAL A 31 -11.45 -7.50 5.49
CA VAL A 31 -12.15 -8.79 5.43
C VAL A 31 -11.45 -9.87 6.28
N ARG A 32 -10.13 -9.78 6.47
CA ARG A 32 -9.34 -10.78 7.22
C ARG A 32 -9.56 -10.73 8.75
N GLY A 33 -10.12 -9.65 9.28
CA GLY A 33 -10.47 -9.53 10.69
C GLY A 33 -10.05 -8.22 11.34
N THR A 34 -10.40 -8.08 12.62
CA THR A 34 -10.24 -6.85 13.40
C THR A 34 -8.79 -6.42 13.59
N GLU A 35 -7.84 -7.36 13.67
CA GLU A 35 -6.42 -7.04 13.90
C GLU A 35 -5.79 -6.23 12.76
N LEU A 36 -6.21 -6.48 11.53
CA LEU A 36 -5.70 -5.80 10.33
C LEU A 36 -6.60 -4.65 9.87
N MET A 37 -7.81 -4.55 10.43
CA MET A 37 -8.84 -3.59 10.01
C MET A 37 -8.34 -2.15 10.04
N PHE A 38 -7.68 -1.71 11.11
CA PHE A 38 -7.23 -0.33 11.24
C PHE A 38 -6.16 0.05 10.21
N ILE A 39 -5.25 -0.89 9.91
CA ILE A 39 -4.24 -0.71 8.85
C ILE A 39 -4.93 -0.65 7.50
N GLY A 40 -5.88 -1.56 7.24
CA GLY A 40 -6.65 -1.56 6.01
C GLY A 40 -7.42 -0.26 5.81
N LEU A 41 -8.04 0.28 6.86
CA LEU A 41 -8.73 1.57 6.84
C LEU A 41 -7.77 2.73 6.54
N ALA A 42 -6.54 2.69 7.06
CA ALA A 42 -5.51 3.70 6.78
C ALA A 42 -4.96 3.63 5.35
N MET A 43 -5.04 2.48 4.67
CA MET A 43 -4.58 2.33 3.29
C MET A 43 -5.46 3.09 2.27
N PHE A 44 -6.76 3.24 2.52
CA PHE A 44 -7.67 4.00 1.65
C PHE A 44 -7.31 5.49 1.54
N PRO A 45 -7.19 6.26 2.63
CA PRO A 45 -6.78 7.65 2.55
C PRO A 45 -5.34 7.80 2.05
N ALA A 46 -4.46 6.83 2.29
CA ALA A 46 -3.12 6.81 1.70
C ALA A 46 -3.17 6.73 0.16
N ALA A 47 -3.91 5.77 -0.39
CA ALA A 47 -4.07 5.61 -1.82
C ALA A 47 -4.73 6.83 -2.47
N TYR A 48 -5.79 7.35 -1.83
CA TYR A 48 -6.46 8.57 -2.30
C TYR A 48 -5.50 9.76 -2.32
N ALA A 49 -4.71 9.94 -1.27
CA ALA A 49 -3.74 11.02 -1.20
C ALA A 49 -2.61 10.88 -2.22
N ILE A 50 -2.13 9.66 -2.49
CA ILE A 50 -1.15 9.37 -3.56
C ILE A 50 -1.73 9.72 -4.93
N ALA A 51 -2.99 9.36 -5.20
CA ALA A 51 -3.66 9.68 -6.46
C ALA A 51 -3.86 11.20 -6.68
N ASN A 52 -3.77 12.00 -5.61
CA ASN A 52 -3.86 13.47 -5.64
C ASN A 52 -2.50 14.13 -5.34
N ASP A 53 -1.40 13.43 -5.61
CA ASP A 53 -0.02 13.89 -5.56
C ASP A 53 0.38 14.53 -4.20
N LYS A 54 -0.12 13.95 -3.10
CA LYS A 54 0.18 14.39 -1.73
C LYS A 54 1.31 13.59 -1.12
N LYS A 55 2.36 14.27 -0.66
CA LYS A 55 3.56 13.65 -0.08
C LYS A 55 3.27 12.87 1.21
N TRP A 56 2.32 13.33 2.03
CA TRP A 56 1.90 12.60 3.23
C TRP A 56 1.22 11.27 2.89
N GLY A 57 0.49 11.20 1.78
CA GLY A 57 -0.19 9.99 1.30
C GLY A 57 0.79 8.88 0.99
N TRP A 58 1.89 9.22 0.31
CA TRP A 58 2.97 8.28 0.03
C TRP A 58 3.63 7.77 1.31
N ARG A 59 3.93 8.65 2.27
CA ARG A 59 4.50 8.25 3.57
C ARG A 59 3.58 7.30 4.33
N LEU A 60 2.28 7.60 4.37
CA LEU A 60 1.28 6.75 5.01
C LEU A 60 1.15 5.40 4.28
N GLY A 61 1.15 5.40 2.95
CA GLY A 61 1.10 4.19 2.12
C GLY A 61 2.29 3.27 2.37
N VAL A 62 3.50 3.83 2.40
CA VAL A 62 4.73 3.08 2.71
C VAL A 62 4.68 2.52 4.13
N ALA A 63 4.27 3.32 5.11
CA ALA A 63 4.19 2.90 6.51
C ALA A 63 3.17 1.76 6.69
N THR A 64 1.96 1.92 6.17
CA THR A 64 0.90 0.89 6.26
C THR A 64 1.27 -0.39 5.52
N ALA A 65 1.89 -0.30 4.34
CA ALA A 65 2.41 -1.46 3.63
C ALA A 65 3.52 -2.18 4.42
N ALA A 66 4.47 -1.44 4.99
CA ALA A 66 5.53 -2.01 5.82
C ALA A 66 4.97 -2.73 7.05
N ILE A 67 4.02 -2.12 7.76
CA ILE A 67 3.38 -2.73 8.92
C ILE A 67 2.62 -4.00 8.50
N ALA A 68 1.89 -3.97 7.37
CA ALA A 68 1.17 -5.14 6.87
C ALA A 68 2.12 -6.33 6.57
N VAL A 69 3.32 -6.05 6.04
CA VAL A 69 4.37 -7.07 5.85
C VAL A 69 4.87 -7.59 7.20
N LEU A 70 5.27 -6.70 8.12
CA LEU A 70 5.83 -7.08 9.41
C LEU A 70 4.88 -7.94 10.25
N LEU A 71 3.58 -7.60 10.26
CA LEU A 71 2.58 -8.41 10.96
C LEU A 71 2.52 -9.82 10.40
N ARG A 72 2.53 -9.99 9.07
CA ARG A 72 2.50 -11.33 8.46
C ARG A 72 3.78 -12.12 8.73
N LEU A 73 4.93 -11.45 8.76
CA LEU A 73 6.18 -12.10 9.16
C LEU A 73 6.13 -12.55 10.64
N ALA A 74 5.50 -11.77 11.53
CA ALA A 74 5.27 -12.18 12.91
C ALA A 74 4.35 -13.41 13.01
N PHE A 75 3.30 -13.49 12.17
CA PHE A 75 2.47 -14.71 12.07
C PHE A 75 3.30 -15.92 11.64
N ILE A 76 4.24 -15.77 10.69
CA ILE A 76 5.15 -16.87 10.31
C ILE A 76 6.01 -17.30 11.50
N ALA A 77 6.52 -16.36 12.28
CA ALA A 77 7.35 -16.67 13.45
C ALA A 77 6.58 -17.45 14.54
N SER A 78 5.28 -17.18 14.71
CA SER A 78 4.45 -17.82 15.73
C SER A 78 3.82 -19.15 15.28
N TYR A 79 3.43 -19.25 14.00
CA TYR A 79 2.60 -20.36 13.49
C TYR A 79 3.29 -21.18 12.39
N GLY A 80 4.50 -20.80 11.98
CA GLY A 80 5.26 -21.45 10.91
C GLY A 80 4.85 -21.00 9.51
N LEU A 81 5.59 -21.48 8.51
CA LEU A 81 5.34 -21.20 7.10
C LEU A 81 4.25 -22.11 6.55
N THR A 82 3.10 -21.54 6.19
CA THR A 82 2.00 -22.27 5.56
C THR A 82 1.68 -21.68 4.17
N PRO A 83 1.10 -22.48 3.25
CA PRO A 83 0.68 -21.98 1.93
C PRO A 83 -0.27 -20.78 2.02
N THR A 84 -1.17 -20.78 3.01
CA THR A 84 -2.09 -19.67 3.28
C THR A 84 -1.34 -18.39 3.61
N VAL A 85 -0.33 -18.46 4.49
CA VAL A 85 0.46 -17.29 4.89
C VAL A 85 1.30 -16.75 3.73
N LEU A 86 1.86 -17.64 2.90
CA LEU A 86 2.57 -17.23 1.68
C LEU A 86 1.66 -16.44 0.72
N LEU A 87 0.45 -16.93 0.48
CA LEU A 87 -0.50 -16.28 -0.43
C LEU A 87 -0.91 -14.88 0.06
N ILE A 88 -1.17 -14.72 1.37
CA ILE A 88 -1.54 -13.41 1.93
C ILE A 88 -0.35 -12.46 2.08
N LEU A 89 0.89 -12.96 2.04
CA LEU A 89 2.12 -12.17 2.14
C LEU A 89 2.54 -11.55 0.80
N VAL A 90 2.23 -12.21 -0.33
CA VAL A 90 2.58 -11.72 -1.68
C VAL A 90 2.07 -10.30 -1.93
N PHE A 91 0.80 -10.01 -1.60
CA PHE A 91 0.18 -8.71 -1.88
C PHE A 91 0.86 -7.53 -1.15
N PRO A 92 1.02 -7.54 0.19
CA PRO A 92 1.65 -6.42 0.89
C PRO A 92 3.16 -6.30 0.58
N VAL A 93 3.86 -7.40 0.29
CA VAL A 93 5.26 -7.35 -0.13
C VAL A 93 5.39 -6.69 -1.51
N ALA A 94 4.58 -7.12 -2.48
CA ALA A 94 4.54 -6.50 -3.80
C ALA A 94 4.16 -5.02 -3.71
N LEU A 95 3.17 -4.68 -2.88
CA LEU A 95 2.75 -3.31 -2.63
C LEU A 95 3.92 -2.46 -2.07
N PHE A 96 4.56 -2.93 -1.02
CA PHE A 96 5.68 -2.22 -0.39
C PHE A 96 6.82 -2.00 -1.39
N ALA A 97 7.18 -3.03 -2.15
CA ALA A 97 8.19 -2.95 -3.19
C ALA A 97 7.86 -1.89 -4.24
N LEU A 98 6.60 -1.84 -4.73
CA LEU A 98 6.17 -0.86 -5.73
C LEU A 98 6.19 0.58 -5.20
N LEU A 99 5.81 0.81 -3.94
CA LEU A 99 5.82 2.15 -3.36
C LEU A 99 7.24 2.69 -3.12
N VAL A 100 8.18 1.81 -2.75
CA VAL A 100 9.58 2.15 -2.46
C VAL A 100 10.46 2.07 -3.72
N HIS A 101 9.95 1.51 -4.81
CA HIS A 101 10.67 1.40 -6.08
C HIS A 101 11.22 2.77 -6.55
N PRO A 102 12.43 2.84 -7.14
CA PRO A 102 13.07 4.10 -7.55
C PRO A 102 12.16 4.99 -8.41
N SER A 103 11.44 4.41 -9.38
CA SER A 103 10.49 5.14 -10.24
C SER A 103 9.37 5.84 -9.43
N SER A 104 8.83 5.17 -8.41
CA SER A 104 7.80 5.75 -7.54
C SER A 104 8.39 6.86 -6.66
N ARG A 105 9.57 6.63 -6.09
CA ARG A 105 10.27 7.60 -5.23
C ARG A 105 10.71 8.85 -5.97
N GLU A 106 11.27 8.71 -7.15
CA GLU A 106 11.70 9.83 -7.97
C GLU A 106 10.50 10.71 -8.36
N HIS A 107 9.41 10.08 -8.81
CA HIS A 107 8.18 10.80 -9.14
C HIS A 107 7.60 11.54 -7.92
N GLN A 108 7.45 10.85 -6.79
CA GLN A 108 7.00 11.47 -5.53
C GLN A 108 7.93 12.60 -5.07
N ARG A 109 9.23 12.53 -5.33
CA ARG A 109 10.17 13.57 -4.90
C ARG A 109 9.97 14.85 -5.69
N LEU A 110 9.76 14.72 -7.00
CA LEU A 110 9.67 15.84 -7.94
C LEU A 110 8.27 16.47 -7.98
N TRP A 111 7.22 15.65 -7.96
CA TRP A 111 5.86 16.08 -8.27
C TRP A 111 4.93 16.20 -7.08
N PHE A 112 5.23 15.53 -5.96
CA PHE A 112 4.31 15.55 -4.81
C PHE A 112 4.59 16.75 -3.90
N SER A 113 3.50 17.43 -3.56
CA SER A 113 3.45 18.54 -2.61
C SER A 113 3.20 18.05 -1.18
#